data_AF-A0A6F9WY35-F1
#
_entry.id   AF-A0A6F9WY35-F1
#
_cell.length_a   1.000
_cell.length_b   1.000
_cell.length_c   1.000
_cell.angle_alpha   90.00
_cell.angle_beta   90.00
_cell.angle_gamma   90.00
#
_symmetry.space_group_name_H-M   'P 1'
#
loop_
_entity.id
_entity.type
_entity.pdbx_description
1 polymer ?
#
loop_
_entity_poly.entity_id
_entity_poly.type
_entity_poly.pdbx_seq_one_letter_code
_entity_poly.pdbx_strand_id
1 'polypeptide(L)'
;MKIRTVLFSVLLFVCCCGGPACAGEKWPGIDEAVVNRIAREQGRPAREPLIDTGEGDLQLFAFLAAGSIGGFVAGYYWRMLLEGRKGPN
;
A
#
# COMPACT_ATOMS: atom_id res chain seq x y z
N MET A 1 12.21 -17.23 31.05
CA MET A 1 12.38 -15.93 30.37
C MET A 1 11.65 -15.85 29.02
N LYS A 2 11.56 -16.93 28.22
CA LYS A 2 10.91 -16.94 26.90
C LYS A 2 9.40 -16.65 26.90
N ILE A 3 8.64 -17.22 27.84
CA ILE A 3 7.16 -17.06 27.91
C ILE A 3 6.72 -15.64 28.25
N ARG A 4 7.45 -14.94 29.12
CA ARG A 4 7.14 -13.54 29.48
C ARG A 4 7.34 -12.60 28.29
N THR A 5 8.38 -12.85 27.49
CA THR A 5 8.65 -12.09 26.26
C THR A 5 7.59 -12.34 25.19
N VAL A 6 7.12 -13.58 25.02
CA VAL A 6 6.03 -13.92 24.08
C VAL A 6 4.72 -13.27 24.51
N LEU A 7 4.35 -13.36 25.78
CA LEU A 7 3.15 -12.71 26.32
C LEU A 7 3.19 -11.20 26.13
N PHE A 8 4.34 -10.57 26.35
CA PHE A 8 4.50 -9.13 26.14
C PHE A 8 4.36 -8.76 24.66
N SER A 9 4.93 -9.55 23.75
CA SER A 9 4.80 -9.32 22.31
C SER A 9 3.37 -9.49 21.79
N VAL A 10 2.62 -10.46 22.32
CA VAL A 10 1.21 -10.68 21.98
C VAL A 10 0.33 -9.55 22.54
N LEU A 11 0.59 -9.12 23.77
CA LEU A 11 -0.11 -7.99 24.39
C LEU A 11 0.10 -6.69 23.60
N LEU A 12 1.34 -6.46 23.14
CA LEU A 12 1.68 -5.29 22.33
C LEU A 12 0.97 -5.32 20.96
N PHE A 13 0.91 -6.49 20.33
CA PHE A 13 0.20 -6.68 19.06
C PHE A 13 -1.31 -6.44 19.18
N VAL A 14 -1.94 -6.97 20.22
CA VAL A 14 -3.38 -6.76 20.48
C VAL A 14 -3.68 -5.30 20.80
N CYS A 15 -2.80 -4.62 21.53
CA CYS A 15 -2.96 -3.20 21.87
C CYS A 15 -2.83 -2.29 20.64
N CYS A 16 -1.90 -2.59 19.72
CA CYS A 16 -1.74 -1.85 18.47
C CYS A 16 -2.86 -2.10 17.45
N CYS A 17 -3.48 -3.29 17.46
CA CYS A 17 -4.50 -3.65 16.47
C CYS A 17 -5.95 -3.49 16.98
N GLY A 18 -6.17 -3.28 18.29
CA GLY A 18 -7.50 -3.27 18.92
C GLY A 18 -8.18 -1.91 19.04
N GLY A 19 -7.64 -0.84 18.44
CA GLY A 19 -8.31 0.45 18.42
C GLY A 19 -9.62 0.37 17.62
N PRO A 20 -10.72 1.03 18.03
CA PRO A 20 -11.90 1.13 17.20
C PRO A 20 -11.47 1.76 15.87
N ALA A 21 -11.65 1.03 14.77
CA ALA A 21 -11.60 1.61 13.44
C ALA A 21 -12.74 2.62 13.40
N CYS A 22 -12.42 3.87 13.73
CA CYS A 22 -13.31 4.99 13.47
C CYS A 22 -13.53 4.99 11.97
N ALA A 23 -14.66 4.43 11.53
CA ALA A 23 -15.17 4.59 10.19
C ALA A 23 -15.50 6.08 10.06
N GLY A 24 -14.48 6.88 9.76
CA GLY A 24 -14.62 8.30 9.53
C GLY A 24 -15.61 8.51 8.40
N GLU A 25 -16.46 9.54 8.54
CA GLU A 25 -17.29 10.04 7.45
C GLU A 25 -16.47 10.08 6.15
N LYS A 26 -17.04 9.50 5.08
CA LYS A 26 -16.39 9.46 3.76
C LYS A 26 -16.13 10.89 3.33
N TRP A 27 -14.88 11.33 3.44
CA TRP A 27 -14.49 12.68 3.02
C TRP A 27 -14.75 12.79 1.51
N PRO A 28 -15.46 13.84 1.06
CA PRO A 28 -15.68 14.05 -0.36
C PRO A 28 -14.35 14.26 -1.06
N GLY A 29 -14.23 13.69 -2.27
CA GLY A 29 -13.02 13.82 -3.06
C GLY A 29 -12.72 15.28 -3.40
N ILE A 30 -11.44 15.65 -3.49
CA ILE A 30 -11.01 17.00 -3.92
C ILE A 30 -11.57 17.32 -5.31
N ASP A 31 -11.66 16.30 -6.13
CA ASP A 31 -12.27 16.24 -7.45
C ASP A 31 -13.76 16.65 -7.45
N GLU A 32 -14.53 16.15 -6.49
CA GLU A 32 -15.94 16.54 -6.30
C GLU A 32 -16.07 17.97 -5.77
N ALA A 33 -15.24 18.35 -4.80
CA ALA A 33 -15.35 19.63 -4.11
C ALA A 33 -14.92 20.83 -4.97
N VAL A 34 -13.85 20.67 -5.76
CA VAL A 34 -13.14 21.79 -6.42
C VAL A 34 -13.00 21.58 -7.92
N VAL A 35 -12.49 20.43 -8.36
CA VAL A 35 -12.10 20.23 -9.77
C VAL A 35 -13.32 20.28 -10.69
N ASN A 36 -14.43 19.67 -10.30
CA ASN A 36 -15.67 19.69 -11.08
C ASN A 36 -16.25 21.10 -11.26
N ARG A 37 -16.08 21.99 -10.27
CA ARG A 37 -16.54 23.39 -10.40
C ARG A 37 -15.72 24.14 -11.44
N ILE A 38 -14.40 24.06 -11.33
CA ILE A 38 -13.47 24.72 -12.25
C ILE A 38 -13.62 24.17 -13.68
N ALA A 39 -13.80 22.86 -13.81
CA ALA A 39 -14.00 22.19 -15.09
C ALA A 39 -15.31 22.63 -15.79
N ARG A 40 -16.40 22.82 -15.04
CA ARG A 40 -17.66 23.39 -15.57
C ARG A 40 -17.51 24.85 -15.98
N GLU A 41 -16.82 25.67 -15.20
CA GLU A 41 -16.57 27.08 -15.53
C GLU A 41 -15.76 27.24 -16.82
N GLN A 42 -14.89 26.27 -17.12
CA GLN A 42 -14.06 26.22 -18.33
C GLN A 42 -14.75 25.47 -19.51
N GLY A 43 -16.03 25.07 -19.37
CA GLY A 43 -16.79 24.40 -20.43
C GLY A 43 -16.31 22.99 -20.79
N ARG A 44 -15.46 22.37 -19.94
CA ARG A 44 -14.92 21.03 -20.14
C ARG A 44 -15.42 20.13 -18.99
N PRO A 45 -16.66 19.62 -19.04
CA PRO A 45 -17.16 18.76 -17.98
C PRO A 45 -16.25 17.54 -17.81
N ALA A 46 -16.04 17.13 -16.55
CA ALA A 46 -15.25 15.95 -16.22
C ALA A 46 -15.87 14.74 -16.93
N ARG A 47 -15.04 14.04 -17.70
CA ARG A 47 -15.41 12.79 -18.37
C ARG A 47 -15.23 11.65 -17.38
N GLU A 48 -16.15 10.70 -17.36
CA GLU A 48 -15.99 9.47 -16.57
C GLU A 48 -14.66 8.78 -16.93
N PRO A 49 -13.88 8.35 -15.92
CA PRO A 49 -12.67 7.58 -16.14
C PRO A 49 -12.96 6.33 -16.98
N LEU A 50 -12.14 6.08 -18.00
CA LEU A 50 -12.30 4.88 -18.84
C LEU A 50 -11.99 3.58 -18.06
N ILE A 51 -11.21 3.70 -16.99
CA ILE A 51 -10.84 2.63 -16.07
C ILE A 51 -10.98 3.22 -14.67
N ASP A 52 -11.96 2.74 -13.92
CA ASP A 52 -12.13 3.14 -12.53
C ASP A 52 -11.07 2.43 -11.69
N THR A 53 -9.96 3.12 -11.43
CA THR A 53 -8.86 2.60 -10.61
C THR A 53 -9.15 2.79 -9.12
N GLY A 54 -10.18 3.59 -8.78
CA GLY A 54 -10.60 3.89 -7.43
C GLY A 54 -11.70 2.95 -6.91
N GLU A 55 -12.61 2.49 -7.77
CA GLU A 55 -13.61 1.48 -7.41
C GLU A 55 -13.10 0.06 -7.71
N GLY A 56 -12.44 -0.55 -6.72
CA GLY A 56 -12.07 -1.96 -6.73
C GLY A 56 -10.63 -2.22 -6.35
N ASP A 57 -10.17 -3.46 -6.55
CA ASP A 57 -8.87 -3.94 -6.05
C ASP A 57 -7.77 -3.92 -7.12
N LEU A 58 -8.02 -3.33 -8.29
CA LEU A 58 -7.08 -3.35 -9.41
C LEU A 58 -5.73 -2.69 -9.07
N GLN A 59 -5.78 -1.55 -8.37
CA GLN A 59 -4.56 -0.89 -7.88
C GLN A 59 -3.82 -1.76 -6.85
N LEU A 60 -4.56 -2.46 -5.98
CA LEU A 60 -3.97 -3.38 -5.01
C LEU A 60 -3.27 -4.57 -5.70
N PHE A 61 -3.89 -5.13 -6.74
CA PHE A 61 -3.26 -6.17 -7.56
C PHE A 61 -2.00 -5.68 -8.28
N ALA A 62 -2.01 -4.45 -8.81
CA ALA A 62 -0.83 -3.86 -9.43
C ALA A 62 0.32 -3.69 -8.42
N PHE A 63 0.02 -3.20 -7.21
CA PHE A 63 1.02 -3.10 -6.14
C PHE A 63 1.54 -4.46 -5.69
N LEU A 64 0.66 -5.46 -5.55
CA LEU A 64 1.05 -6.83 -5.21
C LEU A 64 2.00 -7.42 -6.26
N ALA A 65 1.68 -7.26 -7.54
CA ALA A 65 2.49 -7.78 -8.64
C ALA A 65 3.84 -7.08 -8.70
N ALA A 66 3.86 -5.74 -8.67
CA ALA A 66 5.08 -4.95 -8.67
C ALA A 66 5.97 -5.24 -7.44
N GLY A 67 5.36 -5.33 -6.25
CA GLY A 67 6.06 -5.65 -5.01
C GLY A 67 6.64 -7.07 -5.00
N SER A 68 5.90 -8.04 -5.54
CA SER A 68 6.38 -9.42 -5.67
C SER A 68 7.58 -9.48 -6.61
N ILE A 69 7.45 -8.94 -7.83
CA ILE A 69 8.53 -8.92 -8.82
C ILE A 69 9.75 -8.17 -8.28
N GLY A 70 9.53 -6.97 -7.73
CA GLY A 70 10.59 -6.15 -7.15
C GLY A 70 11.31 -6.83 -5.99
N GLY A 71 10.56 -7.48 -5.09
CA GLY A 71 11.10 -8.23 -3.96
C GLY A 71 11.95 -9.41 -4.40
N PHE A 72 11.50 -10.19 -5.39
CA PHE A 72 12.28 -11.30 -5.94
C PHE A 72 13.55 -10.83 -6.64
N VAL A 73 13.46 -9.77 -7.46
CA VAL A 73 14.62 -9.21 -8.16
C VAL A 73 15.63 -8.65 -7.17
N ALA A 74 15.19 -7.84 -6.21
CA ALA A 74 16.07 -7.30 -5.17
C ALA A 74 16.71 -8.41 -4.33
N GLY A 75 15.94 -9.43 -3.93
CA GLY A 75 16.45 -10.58 -3.18
C GLY A 75 17.47 -11.40 -3.96
N TYR A 76 17.26 -11.60 -5.27
CA TYR A 76 18.20 -12.31 -6.13
C TYR A 76 19.54 -11.55 -6.24
N TYR A 77 19.50 -10.26 -6.52
CA TYR A 77 20.73 -9.45 -6.59
C TYR A 77 21.42 -9.32 -5.23
N TRP A 78 20.65 -9.22 -4.15
CA TRP A 78 21.20 -9.22 -2.79
C TRP A 78 21.98 -10.50 -2.48
N ARG A 79 21.42 -11.66 -2.86
CA ARG A 79 22.09 -12.97 -2.74
C ARG A 79 23.36 -13.01 -3.59
N MET A 80 23.31 -12.53 -4.83
CA MET A 80 24.48 -12.47 -5.72
C MET A 80 25.61 -11.59 -5.15
N LEU A 81 25.28 -10.43 -4.58
CA LEU A 81 26.24 -9.49 -4.02
C LEU A 81 26.92 -10.02 -2.75
N LEU A 82 26.22 -10.81 -1.94
CA LEU A 82 26.72 -11.31 -0.66
C LEU A 82 27.35 -12.71 -0.74
N GLU A 83 26.80 -13.62 -1.54
CA GLU A 83 27.29 -15.00 -1.65
C GLU A 83 28.28 -15.20 -2.81
N GLY A 84 28.27 -14.32 -3.81
CA GLY A 84 29.23 -14.34 -4.92
C GLY A 84 30.68 -14.02 -4.54
N ARG A 85 30.96 -13.74 -3.26
CA ARG A 85 32.31 -13.45 -2.75
C ARG A 85 32.92 -14.59 -1.91
N LYS A 86 32.52 -15.85 -2.11
CA LYS A 86 33.38 -16.98 -1.76
C LYS A 86 34.41 -17.18 -2.88
N GLY A 87 35.50 -16.42 -2.78
CA GLY A 87 36.71 -16.70 -3.55
C GLY A 87 37.22 -18.11 -3.23
N PRO A 88 37.88 -18.79 -4.19
CA PRO A 88 38.43 -20.11 -3.98
C PRO A 88 39.54 -20.04 -2.93
N ASN A 89 39.29 -20.61 -1.76
CA ASN A 89 40.32 -21.02 -0.78
C ASN A 89 40.15 -22.52 -0.55
#